data_AF-A0A7Y5LAN9-F1
#
_entry.id   AF-A0A7Y5LAN9-F1
#
_cell.length_a   1.000
_cell.length_b   1.000
_cell.length_c   1.000
_cell.angle_alpha   90.00
_cell.angle_beta   90.00
_cell.angle_gamma   90.00
#
_symmetry.space_group_name_H-M   'P 1'
#
loop_
_entity.id
_entity.type
_entity.pdbx_description
1 polymer ?
#
loop_
_entity_poly.entity_id
_entity_poly.type
_entity_poly.pdbx_seq_one_letter_code
_entity_poly.pdbx_strand_id
1 'polypeptide(L)'
;ARAEEQLAAGNTPRPGMRALLGQARKLAYDAEAALARQQYAQAQRYITSGRNLIEATSRSAGIPALEFEKQCEAELQQLQRDVQEVETRAQESSRSEAQTLVELARRSYAAAERICARRPHTLRSVAAFRMMARVAQRFLLQAEGLLQETAAAAPDRETLRQRLQELDATLEEVKSSSTAEESGFARILIEQATELRNRAQTAYQAGQLNVSFETATIAFELLREALKLSN
;
A
#
# COMPACT_ATOMS: atom_id res chain seq x y z
N ALA A 1 -10.27 -15.74 -24.33
CA ALA A 1 -9.62 -17.04 -24.07
C ALA A 1 -9.42 -17.30 -22.57
N ARG A 2 -8.26 -17.02 -21.94
CA ARG A 2 -8.03 -17.33 -20.51
C ARG A 2 -8.98 -16.63 -19.52
N ALA A 3 -9.36 -15.38 -19.81
CA ALA A 3 -10.35 -14.66 -19.01
C ALA A 3 -11.79 -15.20 -19.21
N GLU A 4 -12.07 -15.87 -20.33
CA GLU A 4 -13.36 -16.50 -20.63
C GLU A 4 -13.46 -17.92 -20.05
N GLU A 5 -12.35 -18.66 -19.98
CA GLU A 5 -12.29 -19.92 -19.23
C GLU A 5 -12.51 -19.70 -17.73
N GLN A 6 -12.00 -18.60 -17.16
CA GLN A 6 -12.31 -18.19 -15.79
C GLN A 6 -13.78 -17.74 -15.61
N LEU A 7 -14.47 -17.34 -16.69
CA LEU A 7 -15.89 -16.96 -16.68
C LEU A 7 -16.85 -18.16 -16.72
N ALA A 8 -16.39 -19.33 -17.17
CA ALA A 8 -17.18 -20.56 -17.22
C ALA A 8 -17.17 -21.32 -15.87
N ALA A 9 -16.17 -21.07 -15.02
CA ALA A 9 -16.04 -21.64 -13.68
C ALA A 9 -16.91 -20.87 -12.65
N GLY A 10 -18.24 -21.04 -12.73
CA GLY A 10 -19.13 -21.01 -11.57
C GLY A 10 -19.52 -19.67 -10.93
N ASN A 11 -18.88 -18.53 -11.23
CA ASN A 11 -19.34 -17.23 -10.72
C ASN A 11 -19.86 -16.36 -11.86
N THR A 12 -21.18 -16.20 -11.94
CA THR A 12 -21.80 -15.28 -12.91
C THR A 12 -21.23 -13.87 -12.70
N PRO A 13 -20.56 -13.27 -13.70
CA PRO A 13 -20.05 -11.91 -13.56
C PRO A 13 -21.21 -10.97 -13.28
N ARG A 14 -21.04 -10.06 -12.33
CA ARG A 14 -22.05 -9.04 -12.00
C ARG A 14 -22.49 -8.35 -13.31
N PRO A 15 -23.78 -8.03 -13.52
CA PRO A 15 -24.29 -7.50 -14.78
C PRO A 15 -23.48 -6.32 -15.35
N GLY A 16 -22.96 -5.44 -14.48
CA GLY A 16 -22.10 -4.33 -14.86
C GLY A 16 -20.73 -4.74 -15.42
N MET A 17 -20.11 -5.82 -14.94
CA MET A 17 -18.83 -6.33 -15.46
C MET A 17 -18.99 -6.93 -16.86
N ARG A 18 -20.10 -7.64 -17.10
CA ARG A 18 -20.44 -8.18 -18.43
C ARG A 18 -20.61 -7.05 -19.45
N ALA A 19 -21.26 -5.95 -19.05
CA ALA A 19 -21.44 -4.78 -19.90
C ALA A 19 -20.10 -4.10 -20.24
N LEU A 20 -19.20 -3.94 -19.26
CA LEU A 20 -17.87 -3.35 -19.46
C LEU A 20 -16.98 -4.21 -20.37
N LEU A 21 -16.97 -5.53 -20.18
CA LEU A 21 -16.25 -6.46 -21.06
C LEU A 21 -16.84 -6.50 -22.48
N GLY A 22 -18.18 -6.44 -22.60
CA GLY A 22 -18.86 -6.33 -23.88
C GLY A 22 -18.48 -5.06 -24.64
N GLN A 23 -18.37 -3.93 -23.95
CA GLN A 23 -17.93 -2.66 -24.53
C GLN A 23 -16.44 -2.68 -24.90
N ALA A 24 -15.57 -3.24 -24.05
CA ALA A 24 -14.15 -3.40 -24.36
C ALA A 24 -13.93 -4.27 -25.61
N ARG A 25 -14.72 -5.33 -25.77
CA ARG A 25 -14.68 -6.20 -26.95
C ARG A 25 -15.14 -5.48 -28.21
N LYS A 26 -16.19 -4.65 -28.12
CA LYS A 26 -16.63 -3.81 -29.24
C LYS A 26 -15.53 -2.84 -29.69
N LEU A 27 -14.87 -2.17 -28.74
CA LEU A 27 -13.75 -1.27 -29.03
C LEU A 27 -12.55 -1.98 -29.67
N ALA A 28 -12.30 -3.24 -29.31
CA ALA A 28 -11.26 -4.04 -29.98
C ALA A 28 -11.60 -4.30 -31.46
N TYR A 29 -12.85 -4.67 -31.77
CA TYR A 29 -13.31 -4.81 -33.16
C TYR A 29 -13.26 -3.48 -33.93
N ASP A 30 -13.65 -2.37 -33.30
CA ASP A 30 -13.59 -1.04 -33.91
C ASP A 30 -12.13 -0.61 -34.17
N ALA A 31 -11.19 -1.00 -33.30
CA ALA A 31 -9.75 -0.79 -33.51
C ALA A 31 -9.21 -1.61 -34.69
N GLU A 32 -9.59 -2.89 -34.79
CA GLU A 32 -9.20 -3.75 -35.92
C GLU A 32 -9.72 -3.21 -37.26
N ALA A 33 -10.99 -2.76 -37.29
CA ALA A 33 -11.58 -2.14 -38.47
C ALA A 33 -10.88 -0.83 -38.86
N ALA A 34 -10.48 0.00 -37.87
CA ALA A 34 -9.72 1.22 -38.10
C ALA A 34 -8.30 0.92 -38.62
N LEU A 35 -7.64 -0.13 -38.12
CA LEU A 35 -6.32 -0.57 -38.61
C LEU A 35 -6.39 -1.07 -40.06
N ALA A 36 -7.43 -1.84 -40.42
CA ALA A 36 -7.65 -2.30 -41.79
C ALA A 36 -7.85 -1.14 -42.78
N ARG A 37 -8.32 0.01 -42.30
CA ARG A 37 -8.52 1.26 -43.06
C ARG A 37 -7.34 2.23 -42.95
N GLN A 38 -6.22 1.82 -42.34
CA GLN A 38 -5.03 2.65 -42.10
C GLN A 38 -5.29 3.91 -41.26
N GLN A 39 -6.34 3.90 -40.43
CA GLN A 39 -6.73 5.00 -39.54
C GLN A 39 -6.06 4.85 -38.17
N TYR A 40 -4.73 4.93 -38.14
CA TYR A 40 -3.90 4.56 -36.99
C TYR A 40 -4.21 5.37 -35.72
N ALA A 41 -4.44 6.68 -35.84
CA ALA A 41 -4.77 7.54 -34.69
C ALA A 41 -6.12 7.16 -34.06
N GLN A 42 -7.08 6.71 -34.85
CA GLN A 42 -8.40 6.28 -34.38
C GLN A 42 -8.33 4.89 -33.74
N ALA A 43 -7.57 3.97 -34.35
CA ALA A 43 -7.29 2.66 -33.76
C ALA A 43 -6.62 2.79 -32.38
N GLN A 44 -5.65 3.69 -32.24
CA GLN A 44 -4.98 3.93 -30.96
C GLN A 44 -5.95 4.41 -29.88
N ARG A 45 -6.89 5.30 -30.21
CA ARG A 45 -7.92 5.76 -29.25
C ARG A 45 -8.81 4.60 -28.79
N TYR A 46 -9.27 3.75 -29.70
CA TYR A 46 -10.08 2.58 -29.34
C TYR A 46 -9.31 1.57 -28.48
N ILE A 47 -8.03 1.34 -28.76
CA ILE A 47 -7.16 0.48 -27.94
C ILE A 47 -7.01 1.05 -26.52
N THR A 48 -6.74 2.35 -26.38
CA THR A 48 -6.61 2.99 -25.07
C THR A 48 -7.92 2.92 -24.27
N SER A 49 -9.06 3.25 -24.89
CA SER A 49 -10.36 3.17 -24.24
C SER A 49 -10.73 1.73 -23.86
N GLY A 50 -10.45 0.75 -24.72
CA GLY A 50 -10.67 -0.68 -24.43
C GLY A 50 -9.81 -1.16 -23.26
N ARG A 51 -8.54 -0.75 -23.21
CA ARG A 51 -7.63 -1.06 -22.10
C ARG A 51 -8.12 -0.46 -20.78
N ASN A 52 -8.57 0.79 -20.77
CA ASN A 52 -9.12 1.43 -19.57
C ASN A 52 -10.38 0.70 -19.05
N LEU A 53 -11.24 0.21 -19.95
CA LEU A 53 -12.40 -0.61 -19.57
C LEU A 53 -12.00 -1.98 -19.03
N ILE A 54 -11.02 -2.66 -19.63
CA ILE A 54 -10.49 -3.92 -19.11
C ILE A 54 -9.87 -3.71 -17.73
N GLU A 55 -9.13 -2.63 -17.54
CA GLU A 55 -8.53 -2.27 -16.27
C GLU A 55 -9.59 -1.94 -15.22
N ALA A 56 -10.64 -1.19 -15.56
CA ALA A 56 -11.79 -0.95 -14.71
C ALA A 56 -12.53 -2.26 -14.35
N THR A 57 -12.62 -3.19 -15.30
CA THR A 57 -13.22 -4.51 -15.06
C THR A 57 -12.34 -5.34 -14.11
N SER A 58 -11.03 -5.31 -14.31
CA SER A 58 -10.03 -6.01 -13.47
C SER A 58 -10.01 -5.43 -12.05
N ARG A 59 -10.17 -4.10 -11.92
CA ARG A 59 -10.37 -3.42 -10.65
C ARG A 59 -11.71 -3.77 -9.99
N SER A 60 -12.75 -4.05 -10.78
CA SER A 60 -14.07 -4.45 -10.27
C SER A 60 -14.19 -5.95 -9.94
N ALA A 61 -13.26 -6.79 -10.43
CA ALA A 61 -13.32 -8.24 -10.27
C ALA A 61 -13.08 -8.69 -8.83
N GLY A 62 -12.30 -7.95 -8.05
CA GLY A 62 -11.98 -8.27 -6.66
C GLY A 62 -11.24 -9.61 -6.51
N ILE A 63 -10.44 -9.73 -5.46
CA ILE A 63 -10.15 -11.07 -4.93
C ILE A 63 -11.50 -11.55 -4.35
N PRO A 64 -11.98 -12.78 -4.63
CA PRO A 64 -13.13 -13.33 -3.92
C PRO A 64 -12.92 -13.08 -2.43
N ALA A 65 -13.86 -12.43 -1.74
CA ALA A 65 -13.64 -11.96 -0.36
C ALA A 65 -13.05 -13.05 0.55
N LEU A 66 -13.49 -14.30 0.35
CA LEU A 66 -13.02 -15.49 1.05
C LEU A 66 -11.55 -15.87 0.77
N GLU A 67 -11.04 -15.63 -0.43
CA GLU A 67 -9.62 -15.82 -0.76
C GLU A 67 -8.75 -14.72 -0.15
N PHE A 68 -9.24 -13.48 -0.14
CA PHE A 68 -8.53 -12.39 0.53
C PHE A 68 -8.46 -12.61 2.04
N GLU A 69 -9.55 -13.07 2.67
CA GLU A 69 -9.55 -13.39 4.10
C GLU A 69 -8.51 -14.44 4.46
N LYS A 70 -8.46 -15.55 3.72
CA LYS A 70 -7.46 -16.60 3.94
C LYS A 70 -6.03 -16.09 3.73
N GLN A 71 -5.79 -15.29 2.70
CA GLN A 71 -4.48 -14.69 2.45
C GLN A 71 -4.09 -13.72 3.56
N CYS A 72 -5.03 -12.88 3.98
CA CYS A 72 -4.81 -11.91 5.04
C CYS A 72 -4.51 -12.58 6.38
N GLU A 73 -5.26 -13.63 6.74
CA GLU A 73 -5.00 -14.43 7.94
C GLU A 73 -3.61 -15.08 7.90
N ALA A 74 -3.23 -15.70 6.76
CA ALA A 74 -1.93 -16.33 6.61
C ALA A 74 -0.76 -15.32 6.71
N GLU A 75 -0.90 -14.16 6.05
CA GLU A 75 0.09 -13.08 6.12
C GLU A 75 0.20 -12.50 7.54
N LEU A 76 -0.93 -12.29 8.23
CA LEU A 76 -0.93 -11.81 9.63
C LEU A 76 -0.31 -12.83 10.59
N GLN A 77 -0.57 -14.12 10.42
CA GLN A 77 0.05 -15.17 11.23
C GLN A 77 1.56 -15.28 11.01
N GLN A 78 2.05 -15.05 9.79
CA GLN A 78 3.48 -14.99 9.54
C GLN A 78 4.08 -13.73 10.20
N LEU A 79 3.50 -12.57 9.95
CA LEU A 79 3.99 -11.31 10.49
C LEU A 79 3.97 -11.28 12.02
N GLN A 80 2.97 -11.90 12.66
CA GLN A 80 2.93 -12.04 14.11
C GLN A 80 4.10 -12.86 14.66
N ARG A 81 4.46 -13.96 13.99
CA ARG A 81 5.62 -14.79 14.38
C ARG A 81 6.92 -13.99 14.23
N ASP A 82 7.08 -13.29 13.11
CA ASP A 82 8.26 -12.46 12.84
C ASP A 82 8.39 -11.34 13.88
N VAL A 83 7.30 -10.66 14.24
CA VAL A 83 7.30 -9.63 15.31
C VAL A 83 7.77 -10.23 16.64
N GLN A 84 7.22 -11.38 17.04
CA GLN A 84 7.56 -12.02 18.32
C GLN A 84 9.03 -12.48 18.37
N GLU A 85 9.54 -13.03 17.28
CA GLU A 85 10.93 -13.48 17.18
C GLU A 85 11.91 -12.31 17.32
N VAL A 86 11.71 -11.25 16.53
CA VAL A 86 12.57 -10.06 16.56
C VAL A 86 12.42 -9.30 17.88
N GLU A 87 11.21 -9.24 18.45
CA GLU A 87 10.96 -8.63 19.76
C GLU A 87 11.76 -9.30 20.87
N THR A 88 11.76 -10.64 20.91
CA THR A 88 12.52 -11.41 21.90
C THR A 88 14.02 -11.08 21.80
N ARG A 89 14.57 -11.11 20.58
CA ARG A 89 15.98 -10.77 20.33
C ARG A 89 16.31 -9.31 20.66
N ALA A 90 15.40 -8.39 20.38
CA ALA A 90 15.57 -6.97 20.68
C ALA A 90 15.53 -6.68 22.18
N GLN A 91 14.70 -7.39 22.95
CA GLN A 91 14.63 -7.30 24.41
C GLN A 91 15.88 -7.85 25.10
N GLU A 92 16.44 -8.95 24.57
CA GLU A 92 17.72 -9.51 25.02
C GLU A 92 18.90 -8.59 24.68
N SER A 93 18.75 -7.73 23.69
CA SER A 93 19.74 -6.71 23.32
C SER A 93 19.61 -5.45 24.17
N SER A 94 20.72 -4.74 24.36
CA SER A 94 20.73 -3.37 24.92
C SER A 94 20.47 -2.26 23.87
N ARG A 95 20.04 -2.62 22.65
CA ARG A 95 19.86 -1.66 21.54
C ARG A 95 18.47 -1.03 21.55
N SER A 96 18.37 0.16 22.14
CA SER A 96 17.12 0.92 22.24
C SER A 96 16.50 1.30 20.88
N GLU A 97 17.31 1.53 19.85
CA GLU A 97 16.82 1.82 18.50
C GLU A 97 16.09 0.61 17.88
N ALA A 98 16.64 -0.60 18.05
CA ALA A 98 16.02 -1.83 17.55
C ALA A 98 14.68 -2.09 18.27
N GLN A 99 14.63 -1.87 19.59
CA GLN A 99 13.39 -1.98 20.37
C GLN A 99 12.33 -0.97 19.88
N THR A 100 12.72 0.26 19.55
CA THR A 100 11.81 1.29 19.03
C THR A 100 11.25 0.88 17.66
N LEU A 101 12.07 0.32 16.77
CA LEU A 101 11.62 -0.18 15.47
C LEU A 101 10.67 -1.38 15.60
N VAL A 102 10.92 -2.29 16.55
CA VAL A 102 9.98 -3.40 16.84
C VAL A 102 8.63 -2.87 17.34
N GLU A 103 8.62 -1.85 18.20
CA GLU A 103 7.36 -1.23 18.66
C GLU A 103 6.57 -0.64 17.48
N LEU A 104 7.27 0.03 16.55
CA LEU A 104 6.68 0.57 15.32
C LEU A 104 6.14 -0.54 14.40
N ALA A 105 6.86 -1.65 14.28
CA ALA A 105 6.41 -2.83 13.55
C ALA A 105 5.11 -3.39 14.14
N ARG A 106 5.06 -3.57 15.46
CA ARG A 106 3.89 -4.08 16.18
C ARG A 106 2.66 -3.17 16.02
N ARG A 107 2.83 -1.85 16.04
CA ARG A 107 1.74 -0.89 15.77
C ARG A 107 1.22 -1.02 14.34
N SER A 108 2.13 -1.17 13.38
CA SER A 108 1.80 -1.33 11.97
C SER A 108 1.08 -2.66 11.70
N TYR A 109 1.51 -3.73 12.37
CA TYR A 109 0.80 -5.02 12.39
C TYR A 109 -0.64 -4.86 12.93
N ALA A 110 -0.82 -4.20 14.07
CA ALA A 110 -2.14 -3.97 14.65
C ALA A 110 -3.03 -3.08 13.75
N ALA A 111 -2.44 -2.19 12.94
CA ALA A 111 -3.17 -1.45 11.92
C ALA A 111 -3.59 -2.36 10.75
N ALA A 112 -2.69 -3.23 10.27
CA ALA A 112 -2.99 -4.22 9.24
C ALA A 112 -4.11 -5.17 9.68
N GLU A 113 -4.06 -5.67 10.91
CA GLU A 113 -5.10 -6.52 11.50
C GLU A 113 -6.47 -5.82 11.52
N ARG A 114 -6.51 -4.55 11.97
CA ARG A 114 -7.75 -3.74 11.96
C ARG A 114 -8.31 -3.55 10.55
N ILE A 115 -7.47 -3.37 9.54
CA ILE A 115 -7.91 -3.25 8.14
C ILE A 115 -8.47 -4.59 7.65
N CYS A 116 -7.80 -5.69 7.97
CA CYS A 116 -8.22 -7.04 7.62
C CYS A 116 -9.58 -7.41 8.24
N ALA A 117 -9.82 -6.99 9.47
CA ALA A 117 -11.08 -7.25 10.17
C ALA A 117 -12.27 -6.44 9.63
N ARG A 118 -12.02 -5.33 8.90
CA ARG A 118 -13.09 -4.48 8.36
C ARG A 118 -13.76 -5.12 7.14
N ARG A 119 -15.09 -5.07 7.10
CA ARG A 119 -15.93 -5.51 5.97
C ARG A 119 -16.64 -4.30 5.35
N PRO A 120 -16.88 -4.27 4.02
CA PRO A 120 -16.53 -5.27 3.01
C PRO A 120 -15.08 -5.17 2.49
N HIS A 121 -14.55 -6.28 1.97
CA HIS A 121 -13.22 -6.35 1.36
C HIS A 121 -13.23 -5.74 -0.04
N THR A 122 -12.66 -4.55 -0.16
CA THR A 122 -12.55 -3.80 -1.42
C THR A 122 -11.10 -3.77 -1.86
N LEU A 123 -10.81 -3.47 -3.12
CA LEU A 123 -9.40 -3.31 -3.55
C LEU A 123 -8.64 -2.25 -2.73
N ARG A 124 -9.34 -1.21 -2.27
CA ARG A 124 -8.77 -0.18 -1.39
C ARG A 124 -8.41 -0.76 -0.01
N SER A 125 -9.22 -1.66 0.54
CA SER A 125 -8.89 -2.35 1.80
C SER A 125 -7.71 -3.31 1.63
N VAL A 126 -7.65 -4.05 0.51
CA VAL A 126 -6.53 -4.93 0.19
C VAL A 126 -5.23 -4.14 0.06
N ALA A 127 -5.26 -3.01 -0.66
CA ALA A 127 -4.09 -2.15 -0.85
C ALA A 127 -3.62 -1.54 0.49
N ALA A 128 -4.54 -1.02 1.30
CA ALA A 128 -4.22 -0.48 2.61
C ALA A 128 -3.66 -1.55 3.56
N PHE A 129 -4.24 -2.77 3.56
CA PHE A 129 -3.73 -3.91 4.33
C PHE A 129 -2.29 -4.25 3.93
N ARG A 130 -2.05 -4.49 2.64
CA ARG A 130 -0.71 -4.83 2.13
C ARG A 130 0.31 -3.74 2.41
N MET A 131 -0.11 -2.48 2.35
CA MET A 131 0.75 -1.36 2.71
C MET A 131 1.16 -1.45 4.18
N MET A 132 0.20 -1.59 5.10
CA MET A 132 0.52 -1.69 6.54
C MET A 132 1.34 -2.95 6.90
N ALA A 133 1.05 -4.09 6.27
CA ALA A 133 1.83 -5.32 6.45
C ALA A 133 3.29 -5.14 5.99
N ARG A 134 3.50 -4.50 4.84
CA ARG A 134 4.84 -4.16 4.34
C ARG A 134 5.58 -3.21 5.27
N VAL A 135 4.88 -2.20 5.81
CA VAL A 135 5.47 -1.26 6.77
C VAL A 135 5.95 -1.99 8.01
N ALA A 136 5.14 -2.89 8.56
CA ALA A 136 5.52 -3.70 9.71
C ALA A 136 6.78 -4.52 9.40
N GLN A 137 6.79 -5.25 8.28
CA GLN A 137 7.94 -6.06 7.86
C GLN A 137 9.21 -5.22 7.67
N ARG A 138 9.10 -4.02 7.09
CA ARG A 138 10.24 -3.13 6.89
C ARG A 138 10.84 -2.67 8.22
N PHE A 139 10.01 -2.31 9.19
CA PHE A 139 10.51 -1.99 10.53
C PHE A 139 11.21 -3.18 11.19
N LEU A 140 10.70 -4.41 11.01
CA LEU A 140 11.38 -5.62 11.49
C LEU A 140 12.74 -5.83 10.83
N LEU A 141 12.82 -5.73 9.50
CA LEU A 141 14.09 -5.87 8.78
C LEU A 141 15.14 -4.85 9.24
N GLN A 142 14.71 -3.62 9.51
CA GLN A 142 15.61 -2.57 10.04
C GLN A 142 16.02 -2.85 11.48
N ALA A 143 15.10 -3.33 12.32
CA ALA A 143 15.44 -3.77 13.68
C ALA A 143 16.46 -4.91 13.66
N GLU A 144 16.26 -5.92 12.80
CA GLU A 144 17.19 -7.02 12.63
C GLU A 144 18.55 -6.57 12.10
N GLY A 145 18.57 -5.65 11.13
CA GLY A 145 19.80 -5.04 10.64
C GLY A 145 20.57 -4.33 11.74
N LEU A 146 19.88 -3.63 12.65
CA LEU A 146 20.52 -3.04 13.82
C LEU A 146 21.02 -4.09 14.81
N LEU A 147 20.29 -5.19 15.03
CA LEU A 147 20.74 -6.27 15.92
C LEU A 147 21.95 -7.02 15.36
N GLN A 148 22.06 -7.14 14.04
CA GLN A 148 23.13 -7.84 13.33
C GLN A 148 24.30 -6.92 12.95
N GLU A 149 24.23 -5.62 13.26
CA GLU A 149 25.22 -4.61 12.84
C GLU A 149 25.36 -4.47 11.30
N THR A 150 24.32 -4.82 10.56
CA THR A 150 24.27 -4.74 9.09
C THR A 150 23.41 -3.58 8.58
N ALA A 151 22.78 -2.82 9.49
CA ALA A 151 22.00 -1.65 9.13
C ALA A 151 22.87 -0.60 8.41
N ALA A 152 22.32 -0.02 7.34
CA ALA A 152 22.93 1.12 6.68
C ALA A 152 23.02 2.30 7.67
N ALA A 153 24.12 3.04 7.60
CA ALA A 153 24.27 4.24 8.41
C ALA A 153 23.18 5.26 8.04
N ALA A 154 22.55 5.85 9.07
CA ALA A 154 21.63 6.97 8.88
C ALA A 154 22.29 8.12 8.12
N PRO A 155 21.51 8.89 7.35
CA PRO A 155 21.95 10.18 6.86
C PRO A 155 22.38 11.11 8.00
N ASP A 156 23.17 12.13 7.65
CA ASP A 156 23.54 13.16 8.60
C ASP A 156 22.33 13.97 9.08
N ARG A 157 22.53 14.70 10.18
CA ARG A 157 21.48 15.46 10.86
C ARG A 157 20.83 16.54 10.00
N GLU A 158 21.57 17.17 9.09
CA GLU A 158 21.01 18.25 8.26
C GLU A 158 20.16 17.67 7.13
N THR A 159 20.65 16.62 6.48
CA THR A 159 19.87 15.88 5.48
C THR A 159 18.56 15.36 6.07
N LEU A 160 18.60 14.80 7.28
CA LEU A 160 17.41 14.31 7.96
C LEU A 160 16.46 15.44 8.39
N ARG A 161 16.99 16.60 8.79
CA ARG A 161 16.19 17.79 9.11
C ARG A 161 15.39 18.27 7.90
N GLN A 162 16.05 18.38 6.75
CA GLN A 162 15.40 18.78 5.49
C GLN A 162 14.31 17.79 5.10
N ARG A 163 14.60 16.49 5.22
CA ARG A 163 13.61 15.43 4.93
C ARG A 163 12.38 15.50 5.84
N LEU A 164 12.55 15.84 7.12
CA LEU A 164 11.41 16.04 8.04
C LEU A 164 10.60 17.29 7.66
N GLN A 165 11.25 18.37 7.22
CA GLN A 165 10.55 19.56 6.72
C GLN A 165 9.75 19.28 5.44
N GLU A 166 10.32 18.49 4.52
CA GLU A 166 9.61 18.03 3.32
C GLU A 166 8.40 17.15 3.69
N LEU A 167 8.54 16.31 4.73
CA LEU A 167 7.45 15.46 5.21
C LEU A 167 6.30 16.31 5.76
N ASP A 168 6.62 17.36 6.51
CA ASP A 168 5.64 18.32 7.03
C ASP A 168 4.86 18.99 5.90
N ALA A 169 5.57 19.50 4.89
CA ALA A 169 4.94 20.15 3.73
C ALA A 169 4.03 19.17 2.96
N THR A 170 4.51 17.94 2.72
CA THR A 170 3.75 16.92 1.99
C THR A 170 2.50 16.51 2.77
N LEU A 171 2.60 16.41 4.09
CA LEU A 171 1.49 15.98 4.93
C LEU A 171 0.37 17.04 4.96
N GLU A 172 0.74 18.33 5.01
CA GLU A 172 -0.23 19.43 4.90
C GLU A 172 -0.86 19.49 3.50
N GLU A 173 -0.09 19.28 2.43
CA GLU A 173 -0.62 19.20 1.07
C GLU A 173 -1.67 18.07 0.94
N VAL A 174 -1.34 16.86 1.41
CA VAL A 174 -2.25 15.70 1.34
C VAL A 174 -3.54 15.94 2.14
N LYS A 175 -3.43 16.50 3.35
CA LYS A 175 -4.60 16.86 4.17
C LYS A 175 -5.47 17.93 3.52
N SER A 176 -4.86 18.89 2.82
CA SER A 176 -5.60 19.94 2.12
C SER A 176 -6.36 19.42 0.88
N SER A 177 -6.02 18.23 0.39
CA SER A 177 -6.73 17.59 -0.72
C SER A 177 -8.05 16.96 -0.25
N SER A 178 -9.19 17.57 -0.63
CA SER A 178 -10.53 17.15 -0.18
C SER A 178 -10.91 15.70 -0.52
N THR A 179 -10.34 15.13 -1.59
CA THR A 179 -10.63 13.76 -2.03
C THR A 179 -10.03 12.70 -1.09
N ALA A 180 -9.01 13.04 -0.32
CA ALA A 180 -8.32 12.10 0.55
C ALA A 180 -9.00 11.90 1.91
N GLU A 181 -9.71 12.93 2.41
CA GLU A 181 -10.49 12.83 3.65
C GLU A 181 -11.77 12.01 3.48
N GLU A 182 -12.37 12.01 2.28
CA GLU A 182 -13.60 11.26 1.98
C GLU A 182 -13.37 9.75 1.80
N SER A 183 -12.14 9.34 1.44
CA SER A 183 -11.78 7.93 1.27
C SER A 183 -11.34 7.32 2.61
N GLY A 184 -12.23 6.55 3.26
CA GLY A 184 -12.00 6.02 4.61
C GLY A 184 -10.72 5.21 4.81
N PHE A 185 -10.15 4.56 3.78
CA PHE A 185 -8.84 3.89 3.86
C PHE A 185 -7.66 4.84 3.65
N ALA A 186 -7.79 5.86 2.77
CA ALA A 186 -6.78 6.89 2.62
C ALA A 186 -6.61 7.66 3.94
N ARG A 187 -7.71 7.98 4.61
CA ARG A 187 -7.71 8.57 5.95
C ARG A 187 -6.92 7.75 6.98
N ILE A 188 -7.08 6.42 7.01
CA ILE A 188 -6.30 5.55 7.90
C ILE A 188 -4.80 5.70 7.62
N LEU A 189 -4.40 5.69 6.35
CA LEU A 189 -2.98 5.83 5.98
C LEU A 189 -2.44 7.23 6.33
N ILE A 190 -3.24 8.29 6.20
CA ILE A 190 -2.86 9.67 6.59
C ILE A 190 -2.72 9.79 8.11
N GLU A 191 -3.63 9.19 8.88
CA GLU A 191 -3.55 9.15 10.35
C GLU A 191 -2.27 8.42 10.79
N GLN A 192 -1.96 7.27 10.18
CA GLN A 192 -0.71 6.54 10.44
C GLN A 192 0.52 7.34 10.02
N ALA A 193 0.52 7.99 8.86
CA ALA A 193 1.62 8.84 8.42
C ALA A 193 1.86 10.01 9.38
N THR A 194 0.79 10.59 9.93
CA THR A 194 0.87 11.67 10.93
C THR A 194 1.49 11.18 12.24
N GLU A 195 1.10 9.98 12.71
CA GLU A 195 1.73 9.37 13.88
C GLU A 195 3.22 9.11 13.63
N LEU A 196 3.57 8.53 12.48
CA LEU A 196 4.97 8.26 12.12
C LEU A 196 5.79 9.55 11.99
N ARG A 197 5.25 10.61 11.40
CA ARG A 197 5.90 11.92 11.35
C ARG A 197 6.28 12.40 12.75
N ASN A 198 5.34 12.35 13.70
CA ASN A 198 5.61 12.79 15.07
C ASN A 198 6.69 11.94 15.74
N ARG A 199 6.65 10.62 15.54
CA ARG A 199 7.68 9.70 16.05
C ARG A 199 9.03 9.92 15.41
N ALA A 200 9.08 10.18 14.10
CA ALA A 200 10.31 10.51 13.39
C ALA A 200 10.96 11.77 13.95
N GLN A 201 10.15 12.78 14.30
CA GLN A 201 10.63 14.02 14.91
C GLN A 201 11.11 13.82 16.35
N THR A 202 10.41 13.03 17.15
CA THR A 202 10.86 12.66 18.50
C THR A 202 12.18 11.89 18.46
N ALA A 203 12.31 10.91 17.56
CA ALA A 203 13.55 10.15 17.37
C ALA A 203 14.72 11.04 16.92
N TYR A 204 14.46 12.00 16.03
CA TYR A 204 15.45 12.99 15.60
C TYR A 204 15.97 13.84 16.77
N GLN A 205 15.06 14.33 17.62
CA GLN A 205 15.41 15.10 18.81
C GLN A 205 16.21 14.27 19.82
N ALA A 206 15.88 12.98 19.97
CA ALA A 206 16.62 12.04 20.80
C ALA A 206 17.98 11.60 20.21
N GLY A 207 18.32 12.00 18.98
CA GLY A 207 19.55 11.60 18.29
C GLY A 207 19.52 10.19 17.68
N GLN A 208 18.36 9.54 17.64
CA GLN A 208 18.16 8.23 17.02
C GLN A 208 17.94 8.39 15.51
N LEU A 209 19.01 8.68 14.78
CA LEU A 209 18.93 9.10 13.37
C LEU A 209 18.41 7.98 12.45
N ASN A 210 18.77 6.72 12.72
CA ASN A 210 18.28 5.57 11.94
C ASN A 210 16.78 5.43 12.06
N VAL A 211 16.28 5.46 13.31
CA VAL A 211 14.86 5.36 13.62
C VAL A 211 14.09 6.50 12.96
N SER A 212 14.59 7.73 13.09
CA SER A 212 13.94 8.89 12.49
C SER A 212 13.89 8.80 10.96
N PHE A 213 14.99 8.42 10.32
CA PHE A 213 15.06 8.32 8.86
C PHE A 213 14.10 7.26 8.29
N GLU A 214 14.09 6.06 8.86
CA GLU A 214 13.19 5.00 8.39
C GLU A 214 11.73 5.36 8.65
N THR A 215 11.43 5.92 9.82
CA THR A 215 10.08 6.36 10.17
C THR A 215 9.57 7.45 9.22
N ALA A 216 10.41 8.45 8.89
CA ALA A 216 10.06 9.49 7.93
C ALA A 216 9.86 8.93 6.51
N THR A 217 10.73 8.00 6.08
CA THR A 217 10.63 7.38 4.76
C THR A 217 9.33 6.59 4.60
N ILE A 218 8.96 5.82 5.62
CA ILE A 218 7.70 5.08 5.65
C ILE A 218 6.50 6.05 5.66
N ALA A 219 6.57 7.16 6.40
CA ALA A 219 5.51 8.16 6.40
C ALA A 219 5.25 8.71 4.99
N PHE A 220 6.30 9.01 4.21
CA PHE A 220 6.13 9.40 2.80
C PHE A 220 5.47 8.31 1.95
N GLU A 221 5.82 7.04 2.16
CA GLU A 221 5.21 5.94 1.42
C GLU A 221 3.72 5.81 1.72
N LEU A 222 3.32 5.98 2.99
CA LEU A 222 1.92 6.01 3.40
C LEU A 222 1.16 7.16 2.75
N LEU A 223 1.74 8.37 2.72
CA LEU A 223 1.13 9.54 2.06
C LEU A 223 0.96 9.32 0.55
N ARG A 224 1.98 8.75 -0.13
CA ARG A 224 1.89 8.40 -1.55
C ARG A 224 0.80 7.37 -1.83
N GLU A 225 0.68 6.36 -0.98
CA GLU A 225 -0.36 5.35 -1.14
C GLU A 225 -1.75 5.93 -0.83
N ALA A 226 -1.88 6.79 0.18
CA ALA A 226 -3.12 7.50 0.49
C ALA A 226 -3.62 8.29 -0.73
N LEU A 227 -2.76 9.06 -1.41
CA LEU A 227 -3.12 9.79 -2.63
C LEU A 227 -3.62 8.86 -3.74
N LYS A 228 -3.02 7.66 -3.91
CA LYS A 228 -3.51 6.68 -4.90
C LYS A 228 -4.89 6.12 -4.54
N LEU A 229 -5.19 5.96 -3.25
CA LEU A 229 -6.50 5.49 -2.78
C LEU A 229 -7.59 6.57 -2.79
N SER A 230 -7.19 7.83 -2.96
CA SER A 230 -8.07 9.00 -2.98
C SER A 230 -8.50 9.38 -4.40
N ASN A 231 -7.70 8.99 -5.41
CA ASN A 231 -8.01 9.10 -6.83
C ASN A 231 -8.76 7.87 -7.37
#